data_AF-A0A2W4JFZ9-F1
#
_entry.id   AF-A0A2W4JFZ9-F1
#
_cell.length_a   1.000
_cell.length_b   1.000
_cell.length_c   1.000
_cell.angle_alpha   90.00
_cell.angle_beta   90.00
_cell.angle_gamma   90.00
#
_symmetry.space_group_name_H-M   'P 1'
#
loop_
_entity.id
_entity.type
_entity.pdbx_description
1 polymer ?
#
loop_
_entity_poly.entity_id
_entity_poly.type
_entity_poly.pdbx_seq_one_letter_code
_entity_poly.pdbx_strand_id
1 'polypeptide(L)'
;MTLRDFLEQTLGVWDGFYVHLSPDGEVVERFPSRQELRLEGTRWYERIVYRPGSAEESVSDFRGELDASGQLKLGMAGFTGQAVLIDRRTLFFTGEWEDSGVRVNELVTLPGEHAKVRLWQRFQGGELVGCSIIRETRRVGAVPEHWR
;
A
#
# COMPACT_ATOMS: atom_id res chain seq x y z
N MET A 1 15.38 -14.57 -3.85
CA MET A 1 14.26 -13.94 -3.15
C MET A 1 13.20 -13.65 -4.18
N THR A 2 12.02 -14.20 -3.99
CA THR A 2 10.85 -14.06 -4.87
C THR A 2 9.95 -12.92 -4.40
N LEU A 3 8.95 -12.53 -5.21
CA LEU A 3 7.92 -11.58 -4.77
C LEU A 3 7.15 -12.12 -3.55
N ARG A 4 6.85 -13.42 -3.53
CA ARG A 4 6.21 -14.06 -2.37
C ARG A 4 7.03 -13.87 -1.10
N ASP A 5 8.35 -14.11 -1.16
CA ASP A 5 9.24 -13.93 0.01
C ASP A 5 9.21 -12.48 0.52
N PHE A 6 9.05 -11.50 -0.38
CA PHE A 6 8.90 -10.09 0.00
C PHE A 6 7.54 -9.84 0.67
N LEU A 7 6.45 -10.30 0.05
CA LEU A 7 5.11 -10.13 0.60
C LEU A 7 4.97 -10.79 1.99
N GLU A 8 5.57 -11.95 2.19
CA GLU A 8 5.63 -12.64 3.49
C GLU A 8 6.30 -11.78 4.58
N GLN A 9 7.35 -11.03 4.22
CA GLN A 9 7.99 -10.06 5.13
C GLN A 9 7.12 -8.83 5.41
N THR A 10 6.07 -8.58 4.63
CA THR A 10 5.14 -7.48 4.86
C THR A 10 3.89 -7.89 5.64
N LEU A 11 3.63 -9.17 5.83
CA LEU A 11 2.41 -9.64 6.52
C LEU A 11 2.28 -9.10 7.93
N GLY A 12 1.05 -9.00 8.45
CA GLY A 12 0.77 -8.54 9.81
C GLY A 12 0.23 -7.11 9.86
N VAL A 13 0.31 -6.51 11.05
CA VAL A 13 -0.24 -5.17 11.33
C VAL A 13 0.88 -4.14 11.41
N TRP A 14 0.66 -3.00 10.75
CA TRP A 14 1.57 -1.87 10.68
C TRP A 14 0.85 -0.60 11.11
N ASP A 15 1.36 0.10 12.11
CA ASP A 15 0.84 1.41 12.51
C ASP A 15 1.80 2.49 12.01
N GLY A 16 1.27 3.62 11.54
CA GLY A 16 2.08 4.63 10.89
C GLY A 16 1.39 5.96 10.68
N PHE A 17 1.99 6.76 9.81
CA PHE A 17 1.44 8.03 9.37
C PHE A 17 1.50 8.17 7.86
N TYR A 18 0.44 8.69 7.29
CA TYR A 18 0.46 9.29 5.96
C TYR A 18 0.86 10.75 6.08
N VAL A 19 1.74 11.19 5.20
CA VAL A 19 2.05 12.60 4.96
C VAL A 19 1.73 12.88 3.50
N HIS A 20 0.62 13.56 3.24
CA HIS A 20 0.25 13.99 1.90
C HIS A 20 0.97 15.27 1.53
N LEU A 21 1.57 15.24 0.36
CA LEU A 21 2.29 16.36 -0.24
C LEU A 21 1.56 16.83 -1.50
N SER A 22 1.59 18.14 -1.72
CA SER A 22 1.27 18.74 -3.01
C SER A 22 2.26 18.28 -4.09
N PRO A 23 1.99 18.52 -5.38
CA PRO A 23 2.96 18.25 -6.46
C PRO A 23 4.32 18.93 -6.24
N ASP A 24 4.33 20.11 -5.62
CA ASP A 24 5.53 20.89 -5.34
C ASP A 24 6.24 20.48 -4.04
N GLY A 25 5.71 19.49 -3.31
CA GLY A 25 6.31 18.93 -2.11
C GLY A 25 5.90 19.61 -0.80
N GLU A 26 4.92 20.52 -0.83
CA GLU A 26 4.38 21.13 0.39
C GLU A 26 3.51 20.14 1.16
N VAL A 27 3.60 20.13 2.49
CA VAL A 27 2.76 19.26 3.33
C VAL A 27 1.33 19.79 3.32
N VAL A 28 0.42 19.01 2.74
CA VAL A 28 -1.03 19.27 2.73
C VAL A 28 -1.67 18.73 3.99
N GLU A 29 -1.32 17.50 4.36
CA GLU A 29 -1.94 16.83 5.51
C GLU A 29 -1.00 15.78 6.12
N ARG A 30 -1.18 15.51 7.41
CA ARG A 30 -0.56 14.39 8.10
C ARG A 30 -1.54 13.74 9.05
N PHE A 31 -1.70 12.43 8.97
CA PHE A 31 -2.61 11.70 9.84
C PHE A 31 -2.17 10.26 10.14
N PRO A 32 -2.58 9.69 11.29
CA PRO A 32 -2.31 8.30 11.63
C PRO A 32 -3.01 7.32 10.67
N SER A 33 -2.38 6.18 10.44
CA SER A 33 -2.94 5.06 9.70
C SER A 33 -2.60 3.73 10.34
N ARG A 34 -3.38 2.71 10.00
CA ARG A 34 -3.05 1.29 10.22
C ARG A 34 -3.18 0.54 8.92
N GLN A 35 -2.21 -0.31 8.59
CA GLN A 35 -2.30 -1.25 7.48
C GLN A 35 -2.22 -2.68 7.99
N GLU A 36 -3.06 -3.54 7.45
CA GLU A 36 -3.17 -4.95 7.82
C GLU A 36 -3.05 -5.81 6.56
N LEU A 37 -2.10 -6.74 6.57
CA LEU A 37 -1.71 -7.52 5.39
C LEU A 37 -1.80 -9.02 5.69
N ARG A 38 -2.50 -9.77 4.83
CA ARG A 38 -2.58 -11.23 4.86
C ARG A 38 -2.34 -11.84 3.49
N LEU A 39 -1.78 -13.05 3.48
CA LEU A 39 -1.62 -13.89 2.30
C LEU A 39 -2.12 -15.29 2.65
N GLU A 40 -3.15 -15.76 1.93
CA GLU A 40 -3.77 -17.08 2.13
C GLU A 40 -3.67 -17.88 0.84
N GLY A 41 -2.72 -18.83 0.78
CA GLY A 41 -2.38 -19.51 -0.47
C GLY A 41 -1.83 -18.49 -1.48
N THR A 42 -2.55 -18.28 -2.60
CA THR A 42 -2.25 -17.25 -3.60
C THR A 42 -2.97 -15.93 -3.34
N ARG A 43 -3.96 -15.88 -2.44
CA ARG A 43 -4.84 -14.73 -2.26
C ARG A 43 -4.23 -13.68 -1.33
N TRP A 44 -4.09 -12.47 -1.84
CA TRP A 44 -3.60 -11.30 -1.12
C TRP A 44 -4.76 -10.48 -0.56
N TYR A 45 -4.63 -10.07 0.70
CA TYR A 45 -5.59 -9.23 1.40
C TYR A 45 -4.86 -8.08 2.05
N GLU A 46 -5.38 -6.88 1.84
CA GLU A 46 -4.86 -5.66 2.42
C GLU A 46 -6.02 -4.80 2.91
N ARG A 47 -5.85 -4.24 4.10
CA ARG A 47 -6.78 -3.26 4.67
C ARG A 47 -5.97 -2.08 5.16
N ILE A 48 -6.39 -0.88 4.81
CA ILE A 48 -5.82 0.36 5.32
C ILE A 48 -6.93 1.12 6.03
N VAL A 49 -6.67 1.49 7.28
CA VAL A 49 -7.54 2.34 8.09
C VAL A 49 -6.87 3.71 8.23
N TYR A 50 -7.53 4.74 7.73
CA TYR A 50 -7.07 6.13 7.76
C TYR A 50 -7.79 6.91 8.85
N ARG A 51 -7.04 7.70 9.64
CA ARG A 51 -7.59 8.50 10.74
C ARG A 51 -7.29 9.99 10.57
N PRO A 52 -7.78 10.64 9.50
CA PRO A 52 -7.64 12.09 9.32
C PRO A 52 -8.26 12.82 10.52
N GLY A 53 -7.58 13.84 11.05
CA GLY A 53 -8.02 14.50 12.29
C GLY A 53 -9.32 15.28 12.15
N SER A 54 -9.65 15.72 10.92
CA SER A 54 -10.83 16.54 10.61
C SER A 54 -11.97 15.77 9.95
N ALA A 55 -11.81 14.47 9.70
CA ALA A 55 -12.79 13.65 8.99
C ALA A 55 -13.03 12.31 9.70
N GLU A 56 -14.09 11.62 9.32
CA GLU A 56 -14.38 10.29 9.85
C GLU A 56 -13.28 9.30 9.44
N GLU A 57 -13.08 8.29 10.30
CA GLU A 57 -12.21 7.17 9.98
C GLU A 57 -12.71 6.50 8.69
N SER A 58 -11.80 6.28 7.73
CA SER A 58 -12.12 5.62 6.48
C SER A 58 -11.29 4.36 6.30
N VAL A 59 -11.87 3.38 5.62
CA VAL A 59 -11.27 2.07 5.39
C VAL A 59 -11.18 1.81 3.89
N SER A 60 -10.02 1.35 3.43
CA SER A 60 -9.85 0.82 2.09
C SER A 60 -9.40 -0.62 2.15
N ASP A 61 -10.15 -1.49 1.49
CA ASP A 61 -9.90 -2.92 1.43
C ASP A 61 -9.45 -3.30 0.02
N PHE A 62 -8.22 -3.82 -0.07
CA PHE A 62 -7.64 -4.31 -1.30
C PHE A 62 -7.56 -5.83 -1.33
N ARG A 63 -7.63 -6.36 -2.55
CA ARG A 63 -7.64 -7.79 -2.87
C ARG A 63 -6.77 -8.02 -4.09
N GLY A 64 -6.01 -9.10 -4.06
CA GLY A 64 -5.23 -9.53 -5.20
C GLY A 64 -4.94 -11.01 -5.17
N GLU A 65 -4.24 -11.46 -6.20
CA GLU A 65 -3.81 -12.85 -6.34
C GLU A 65 -2.39 -12.93 -6.92
N LEU A 66 -1.59 -13.83 -6.37
CA LEU A 66 -0.34 -14.27 -6.96
C LEU A 66 -0.64 -15.27 -8.08
N ASP A 67 -0.26 -14.92 -9.30
CA ASP A 67 -0.38 -15.86 -10.42
C ASP A 67 0.73 -16.93 -10.41
N ALA A 68 0.64 -17.88 -11.35
CA ALA A 68 1.59 -19.00 -11.44
C ALA A 68 3.04 -18.56 -11.72
N SER A 69 3.25 -17.34 -12.25
CA SER A 69 4.57 -16.75 -12.45
C SER A 69 5.09 -16.03 -11.20
N GLY A 70 4.26 -15.94 -10.15
CA GLY A 70 4.57 -15.24 -8.91
C GLY A 70 4.38 -13.74 -9.00
N GLN A 71 3.63 -13.22 -9.98
CA GLN A 71 3.24 -11.80 -10.04
C GLN A 71 1.99 -11.56 -9.21
N LEU A 72 1.96 -10.48 -8.45
CA LEU A 72 0.78 -10.05 -7.70
C LEU A 72 -0.07 -9.13 -8.58
N LYS A 73 -1.32 -9.51 -8.80
CA LYS A 73 -2.33 -8.69 -9.48
C LYS A 73 -3.42 -8.30 -8.49
N LEU A 74 -3.66 -7.01 -8.35
CA LEU A 74 -4.79 -6.48 -7.60
C LEU A 74 -5.95 -6.25 -8.58
N GLY A 75 -7.13 -6.71 -8.20
CA GLY A 75 -8.34 -6.55 -8.99
C GLY A 75 -9.55 -6.44 -8.06
N MET A 76 -10.18 -5.28 -8.08
CA MET A 76 -11.46 -5.00 -7.43
C MET A 76 -12.30 -4.12 -8.35
N ALA A 77 -13.58 -3.95 -8.01
CA ALA A 77 -14.46 -3.10 -8.81
C ALA A 77 -13.87 -1.69 -8.95
N GLY A 78 -13.59 -1.28 -10.18
CA GLY A 78 -13.04 0.05 -10.52
C GLY A 78 -11.56 0.26 -10.19
N PHE A 79 -10.81 -0.76 -9.78
CA PHE A 79 -9.36 -0.65 -9.54
C PHE A 79 -8.59 -1.89 -9.98
N THR A 80 -7.53 -1.65 -10.74
CA THR A 80 -6.57 -2.68 -11.14
C THR A 80 -5.16 -2.26 -10.74
N GLY A 81 -4.31 -3.24 -10.45
CA GLY A 81 -2.92 -2.96 -10.14
C GLY A 81 -2.04 -4.19 -10.18
N GLN A 82 -0.73 -3.96 -10.14
CA GLN A 82 0.27 -5.02 -10.16
C GLN A 82 1.52 -4.60 -9.40
N ALA A 83 2.24 -5.59 -8.86
CA ALA A 83 3.48 -5.37 -8.16
C ALA A 83 4.65 -6.13 -8.80
N VAL A 84 5.82 -5.51 -8.80
CA VAL A 84 7.08 -6.05 -9.29
C VAL A 84 8.15 -5.88 -8.21
N LEU A 85 8.86 -6.96 -7.92
CA LEU A 85 10.01 -6.92 -7.01
C LEU A 85 11.19 -6.26 -7.72
N ILE A 86 11.72 -5.18 -7.13
CA ILE A 86 12.90 -4.49 -7.66
C ILE A 86 14.17 -5.14 -7.10
N ASP A 87 14.20 -5.36 -5.79
CA ASP A 87 15.28 -6.03 -5.09
C ASP A 87 14.77 -6.72 -3.81
N ARG A 88 15.66 -7.18 -2.93
CA ARG A 88 15.29 -7.92 -1.70
C ARG A 88 14.54 -7.08 -0.65
N ARG A 89 14.53 -5.76 -0.76
CA ARG A 89 13.96 -4.80 0.19
C ARG A 89 13.04 -3.78 -0.47
N THR A 90 12.93 -3.79 -1.79
CA THR A 90 12.18 -2.81 -2.56
C THR A 90 11.18 -3.48 -3.49
N LEU A 91 9.92 -3.08 -3.37
CA LEU A 91 8.82 -3.46 -4.26
C LEU A 91 8.29 -2.20 -4.96
N PHE A 92 8.02 -2.31 -6.25
CA PHE A 92 7.27 -1.31 -6.98
C PHE A 92 5.86 -1.81 -7.23
N PHE A 93 4.86 -0.98 -6.94
CA PHE A 93 3.46 -1.22 -7.25
C PHE A 93 2.95 -0.13 -8.18
N THR A 94 2.06 -0.48 -9.09
CA THR A 94 1.31 0.49 -9.89
C THR A 94 -0.14 0.04 -9.99
N GLY A 95 -1.06 1.00 -9.91
CA GLY A 95 -2.48 0.75 -10.06
C GLY A 95 -3.22 1.97 -10.60
N GLU A 96 -4.47 1.76 -10.98
CA GLU A 96 -5.32 2.80 -11.57
C GLU A 96 -6.77 2.60 -11.13
N TRP A 97 -7.43 3.71 -10.79
CA TRP A 97 -8.87 3.76 -10.58
C TRP A 97 -9.58 4.15 -11.87
N GLU A 98 -10.35 3.24 -12.45
CA GLU A 98 -10.98 3.38 -13.77
C GLU A 98 -11.92 4.60 -13.83
N ASP A 99 -12.75 4.80 -12.80
CA ASP A 99 -13.75 5.86 -12.78
C ASP A 99 -13.16 7.28 -12.73
N SER A 100 -11.96 7.41 -12.13
CA SER A 100 -11.34 8.73 -11.89
C SER A 100 -10.16 9.02 -12.83
N GLY A 101 -9.63 7.99 -13.50
CA GLY A 101 -8.38 8.05 -14.24
C GLY A 101 -7.16 8.35 -13.36
N VAL A 102 -7.28 8.19 -12.04
CA VAL A 102 -6.16 8.37 -11.11
C VAL A 102 -5.28 7.14 -11.17
N ARG A 103 -4.01 7.34 -11.52
CA ARG A 103 -2.97 6.33 -11.47
C ARG A 103 -2.11 6.54 -10.23
N VAL A 104 -1.74 5.45 -9.57
CA VAL A 104 -0.75 5.45 -8.49
C VAL A 104 0.49 4.67 -8.91
N ASN A 105 1.65 5.21 -8.55
CA ASN A 105 2.90 4.47 -8.49
C ASN A 105 3.36 4.47 -7.04
N GLU A 106 3.66 3.29 -6.50
CA GLU A 106 4.12 3.11 -5.14
C GLU A 106 5.48 2.43 -5.12
N LEU A 107 6.40 2.97 -4.31
CA LEU A 107 7.61 2.27 -3.90
C LEU A 107 7.47 1.87 -2.43
N VAL A 108 7.53 0.57 -2.15
CA VAL A 108 7.56 0.02 -0.79
C VAL A 108 8.98 -0.41 -0.48
N THR A 109 9.55 0.14 0.58
CA THR A 109 10.90 -0.18 1.06
C THR A 109 10.83 -0.75 2.48
N LEU A 110 11.54 -1.86 2.72
CA LEU A 110 11.76 -2.46 4.03
C LEU A 110 13.17 -2.15 4.54
N PRO A 111 13.41 -0.97 5.16
CA PRO A 111 14.73 -0.62 5.69
C PRO A 111 15.19 -1.55 6.82
N GLY A 112 14.26 -2.23 7.50
CA GLY A 112 14.52 -3.22 8.54
C GLY A 112 13.31 -4.14 8.74
N GLU A 113 13.41 -5.10 9.66
CA GLU A 113 12.35 -6.09 9.91
C GLU A 113 11.04 -5.49 10.45
N HIS A 114 11.16 -4.38 11.17
CA HIS A 114 10.04 -3.74 11.87
C HIS A 114 9.71 -2.35 11.33
N ALA A 115 10.31 -1.94 10.22
CA ALA A 115 10.11 -0.65 9.60
C ALA A 115 9.77 -0.81 8.12
N LYS A 116 8.74 -0.07 7.68
CA LYS A 116 8.30 -0.02 6.30
C LYS A 116 8.08 1.44 5.91
N VAL A 117 8.57 1.82 4.74
CA VAL A 117 8.38 3.15 4.17
C VAL A 117 7.78 2.99 2.80
N ARG A 118 6.75 3.78 2.50
CA ARG A 118 6.08 3.76 1.21
C ARG A 118 6.03 5.17 0.64
N LEU A 119 6.32 5.30 -0.64
CA LEU A 119 6.16 6.54 -1.38
C LEU A 119 5.10 6.32 -2.44
N TRP A 120 4.00 7.06 -2.38
CA TRP A 120 2.94 7.03 -3.38
C TRP A 120 3.01 8.28 -4.22
N GLN A 121 3.08 8.14 -5.53
CA GLN A 121 2.90 9.21 -6.49
C GLN A 121 1.53 9.04 -7.12
N ARG A 122 0.71 10.08 -7.11
CA ARG A 122 -0.63 10.09 -7.73
C ARG A 122 -0.57 10.94 -8.99
N PHE A 123 -1.04 10.37 -10.08
CA PHE A 123 -1.12 11.02 -11.37
C PHE A 123 -2.57 11.08 -11.83
N GLN A 124 -2.93 12.17 -12.49
CA GLN A 124 -4.24 12.31 -13.13
C GLN A 124 -4.05 13.09 -14.43
N GLY A 125 -4.61 12.60 -15.53
CA GLY A 125 -4.45 13.25 -16.84
C GLY A 125 -3.00 13.36 -17.31
N GLY A 126 -2.11 12.47 -16.86
CA GLY A 126 -0.68 12.49 -17.19
C GLY A 126 0.17 13.39 -16.29
N GLU A 127 -0.44 14.17 -15.40
CA GLU A 127 0.24 15.11 -14.52
C GLU A 127 0.37 14.56 -13.10
N LEU A 128 1.46 14.91 -12.41
CA LEU A 128 1.62 14.61 -10.98
C LEU A 128 0.68 15.51 -10.17
N VAL A 129 -0.30 14.91 -9.50
CA VAL A 129 -1.27 15.64 -8.66
C VAL A 129 -0.94 15.58 -7.18
N GLY A 130 0.04 14.78 -6.78
CA GLY A 130 0.64 14.85 -5.46
C GLY A 130 1.31 13.56 -5.04
N CYS A 131 1.94 13.60 -3.87
CA CYS A 131 2.68 12.49 -3.32
C CYS A 131 2.20 12.13 -1.90
N SER A 132 2.48 10.92 -1.45
CA SER A 132 2.33 10.53 -0.04
C SER A 132 3.59 9.85 0.45
N ILE A 133 4.13 10.31 1.57
CA ILE A 133 5.19 9.59 2.29
C ILE A 133 4.53 8.89 3.47
N ILE A 134 4.68 7.58 3.51
CA ILE A 134 4.05 6.72 4.51
C ILE A 134 5.16 6.04 5.30
N ARG A 135 5.15 6.22 6.62
CA ARG A 135 6.15 5.62 7.52
C ARG A 135 5.43 4.76 8.53
N GLU A 136 5.82 3.50 8.59
CA GLU A 136 5.09 2.46 9.30
C GLU A 136 6.04 1.63 10.15
N THR A 137 5.57 1.29 11.34
CA THR A 137 6.25 0.38 12.26
C THR A 137 5.38 -0.85 12.48
N ARG A 138 6.01 -2.02 12.47
CA ARG A 138 5.35 -3.29 12.71
C ARG A 138 4.82 -3.35 14.14
N ARG A 139 3.56 -3.74 14.31
CA ARG A 139 2.98 -4.04 15.63
C ARG A 139 3.18 -5.52 15.97
N VAL A 140 4.20 -5.81 16.78
CA VAL A 140 4.54 -7.19 17.16
C VAL A 140 3.40 -7.84 17.94
N GLY A 141 3.03 -9.07 17.57
CA GLY A 141 1.97 -9.85 18.21
C GLY A 141 0.54 -9.47 17.80
N ALA A 142 0.35 -8.41 17.00
CA ALA A 142 -0.97 -8.07 16.47
C ALA A 142 -1.33 -8.95 15.27
N VAL A 143 -2.60 -9.36 15.20
CA VAL A 143 -3.14 -10.20 14.14
C VAL A 143 -4.05 -9.34 13.25
N PRO A 144 -3.87 -9.36 11.92
CA PRO A 144 -4.80 -8.73 10.99
C PRO A 144 -6.23 -9.22 11.20
N GLU A 145 -7.21 -8.34 11.02
CA GLU A 145 -8.60 -8.74 11.06
C GLU A 145 -8.91 -9.76 9.93
N HIS A 146 -9.92 -10.59 10.15
CA HIS A 146 -10.50 -11.42 9.10
C HIS A 146 -11.83 -10.82 8.69
N TRP A 147 -11.79 -9.98 7.66
CA TRP A 147 -12.99 -9.45 7.04
C TRP A 147 -13.37 -10.29 5.82
N ARG A 148 -14.67 -10.52 5.66
CA ARG A 148 -15.25 -11.33 4.58
C ARG A 148 -15.21 -10.59 3.25
#